data_AF-A0A3A9A8X2-F1
#
_entry.id   AF-A0A3A9A8X2-F1
#
_cell.length_a   1.000
_cell.length_b   1.000
_cell.length_c   1.000
_cell.angle_alpha   90.00
_cell.angle_beta   90.00
_cell.angle_gamma   90.00
#
_symmetry.space_group_name_H-M   'P 1'
#
loop_
_entity.id
_entity.type
_entity.pdbx_description
1 polymer ?
#
loop_
_entity_poly.entity_id
_entity_poly.type
_entity_poly.pdbx_seq_one_letter_code
_entity_poly.pdbx_strand_id
1 'polypeptide(L)'
;MLMKRSLKELMQPQFKGNTITIELSNFGYENYIVECAYHFDKHEDKYALSMWLNRTDLEDRMKLSSKKVDTQYISGTRESITENICRIVHHCATVTNKGNGKKYFDYFVERYEYELACFERGNELFEQERLAG
;
A
#
# COMPACT_ATOMS: atom_id res chain seq x y z
N MET A 1 -15.44 -0.31 30.22
CA MET A 1 -15.22 0.90 29.40
C MET A 1 -14.09 0.58 28.41
N LEU A 2 -14.42 0.17 27.19
CA LEU A 2 -13.42 -0.12 26.15
C LEU A 2 -12.79 1.21 25.74
N MET A 3 -11.50 1.42 26.03
CA MET A 3 -10.77 2.59 25.49
C MET A 3 -10.85 2.53 23.96
N LYS A 4 -11.52 3.51 23.35
CA LYS A 4 -11.45 3.71 21.90
C LYS A 4 -10.02 4.07 21.56
N ARG A 5 -9.25 3.11 21.02
CA ARG A 5 -7.94 3.38 20.44
C ARG A 5 -8.12 4.40 19.31
N SER A 6 -7.25 5.40 19.27
CA SER A 6 -7.14 6.30 18.12
C SER A 6 -6.72 5.52 16.88
N LEU A 7 -7.06 6.02 15.69
CA LEU A 7 -6.70 5.32 14.48
C LEU A 7 -5.18 5.22 14.32
N LYS A 8 -4.44 6.26 14.71
CA LYS A 8 -2.97 6.22 14.75
C LYS A 8 -2.42 5.08 15.62
N GLU A 9 -3.03 4.78 16.76
CA GLU A 9 -2.63 3.65 17.62
C GLU A 9 -2.98 2.29 17.00
N LEU A 10 -4.06 2.22 16.23
CA LEU A 10 -4.43 1.00 15.50
C LEU A 10 -3.48 0.74 14.33
N MET A 11 -3.13 1.79 13.58
CA MET A 11 -2.35 1.72 12.36
C MET A 11 -0.83 1.68 12.60
N GLN A 12 -0.37 2.11 13.78
CA GLN A 12 1.03 2.11 14.20
C GLN A 12 2.01 2.63 13.11
N PRO A 13 1.81 3.84 12.56
CA PRO A 13 2.65 4.35 11.48
C PRO A 13 4.10 4.52 11.93
N GLN A 14 5.03 4.04 11.13
CA GLN A 14 6.47 4.23 11.29
C GLN A 14 6.94 5.38 10.38
N PHE A 15 7.78 6.28 10.90
CA PHE A 15 8.14 7.52 10.22
C PHE A 15 9.58 7.49 9.70
N LYS A 16 9.77 7.89 8.44
CA LYS A 16 11.09 8.11 7.83
C LYS A 16 11.05 9.40 6.99
N GLY A 17 11.32 10.53 7.65
CA GLY A 17 11.20 11.85 7.03
C GLY A 17 9.75 12.14 6.61
N ASN A 18 9.54 12.35 5.31
CA ASN A 18 8.23 12.60 4.70
C ASN A 18 7.53 11.30 4.22
N THR A 19 8.01 10.16 4.71
CA THR A 19 7.45 8.85 4.40
C THR A 19 6.89 8.20 5.67
N ILE A 20 5.70 7.63 5.54
CA ILE A 20 5.04 6.83 6.56
C ILE A 20 4.92 5.38 6.06
N THR A 21 5.34 4.42 6.87
CA THR A 21 5.17 3.00 6.61
C THR A 21 4.16 2.40 7.58
N ILE A 22 3.25 1.58 7.09
CA ILE A 22 2.21 0.90 7.87
C ILE A 22 2.19 -0.58 7.50
N GLU A 23 2.26 -1.45 8.50
CA GLU A 23 2.10 -2.90 8.33
C GLU A 23 0.62 -3.27 8.15
N LEU A 24 0.35 -4.16 7.20
CA LEU A 24 -1.00 -4.55 6.82
C LEU A 24 -1.41 -5.95 7.33
N SER A 25 -0.53 -6.66 8.03
CA SER A 25 -0.77 -8.01 8.56
C SER A 25 -2.05 -8.07 9.42
N ASN A 26 -2.27 -7.06 10.26
CA ASN A 26 -3.48 -6.95 11.11
C ASN A 26 -4.78 -6.70 10.33
N PHE A 27 -4.69 -6.46 9.02
CA PHE A 27 -5.83 -6.19 8.12
C PHE A 27 -6.05 -7.32 7.09
N GLY A 28 -5.34 -8.44 7.24
CA GLY A 28 -5.46 -9.63 6.40
C GLY A 28 -4.48 -9.67 5.22
N TYR A 29 -3.43 -8.85 5.23
CA TYR A 29 -2.39 -8.84 4.19
C TYR A 29 -1.03 -9.17 4.81
N GLU A 30 -0.74 -10.46 4.93
CA GLU A 30 0.52 -10.93 5.53
C GLU A 30 1.74 -10.55 4.69
N ASN A 31 2.82 -10.14 5.34
CA ASN A 31 4.07 -9.69 4.70
C ASN A 31 3.91 -8.44 3.80
N TYR A 32 2.78 -7.74 3.88
CA TYR A 32 2.56 -6.50 3.15
C TYR A 32 2.71 -5.27 4.05
N ILE A 33 3.40 -4.26 3.52
CA ILE A 33 3.41 -2.90 4.06
C ILE A 33 2.88 -1.93 3.00
N VAL A 34 2.30 -0.82 3.46
CA VAL A 34 2.10 0.35 2.60
C VAL A 34 3.10 1.44 2.98
N GLU A 35 3.81 1.94 1.98
CA GLU A 35 4.69 3.11 2.10
C GLU A 35 3.96 4.31 1.50
N CYS A 36 3.84 5.38 2.28
CA CYS A 36 3.12 6.61 1.93
C CYS A 36 4.10 7.79 1.96
N ALA A 37 4.48 8.32 0.81
CA ALA A 37 5.27 9.54 0.73
C ALA A 37 4.34 10.74 0.57
N TYR A 38 4.52 11.77 1.40
CA TYR A 38 3.70 12.98 1.35
C TYR A 38 4.53 14.26 1.39
N HIS A 39 4.15 15.26 0.62
CA HIS A 39 4.78 16.58 0.68
C HIS A 39 3.74 17.67 0.44
N PHE A 40 3.95 18.83 1.06
CA PHE A 40 3.05 19.96 0.87
C PHE A 40 3.35 20.67 -0.45
N ASP A 41 2.36 20.73 -1.32
CA ASP A 41 2.39 21.48 -2.56
C ASP A 41 1.76 22.86 -2.32
N LYS A 42 2.58 23.90 -2.41
CA LYS A 42 2.17 25.29 -2.17
C LYS A 42 1.26 25.84 -3.27
N HIS A 43 1.30 25.27 -4.47
CA HIS A 43 0.45 25.72 -5.57
C HIS A 43 -0.98 25.21 -5.40
N GLU A 44 -1.12 23.97 -4.93
CA GLU A 44 -2.41 23.33 -4.69
C GLU A 44 -2.96 23.55 -3.27
N ASP A 45 -2.16 24.15 -2.38
CA ASP A 45 -2.43 24.34 -0.95
C ASP A 45 -2.85 23.03 -0.25
N LYS A 46 -2.22 21.92 -0.67
CA LYS A 46 -2.58 20.55 -0.29
C LYS A 46 -1.34 19.67 -0.17
N TYR A 47 -1.49 18.52 0.47
CA TYR A 47 -0.45 17.51 0.48
C TYR A 47 -0.61 16.58 -0.73
N ALA A 48 0.44 16.48 -1.53
CA ALA A 48 0.63 15.45 -2.53
C ALA A 48 1.01 14.13 -1.85
N LEU A 49 0.16 13.11 -1.95
CA LEU A 49 0.33 11.78 -1.38
C LEU A 49 0.55 10.74 -2.49
N SER A 50 1.64 9.97 -2.38
CA SER A 50 1.89 8.79 -3.21
C SER A 50 1.98 7.54 -2.33
N MET A 51 1.47 6.41 -2.82
CA MET A 51 1.38 5.15 -2.07
C MET A 51 2.00 3.98 -2.85
N TRP A 52 2.71 3.12 -2.13
CA TRP A 52 3.30 1.87 -2.63
C TRP A 52 2.91 0.72 -1.71
N LEU A 53 2.58 -0.42 -2.30
CA LEU A 53 2.35 -1.66 -1.59
C LEU A 53 3.59 -2.53 -1.80
N ASN A 54 4.24 -2.91 -0.72
CA ASN A 54 5.52 -3.63 -0.79
C ASN A 54 5.40 -4.94 -0.03
N ARG A 55 6.02 -5.99 -0.56
CA ARG A 55 6.21 -7.25 0.16
C ARG A 55 7.54 -7.23 0.90
N THR A 56 7.49 -7.47 2.20
CA THR A 56 8.68 -7.33 3.07
C THR A 56 9.65 -8.49 2.97
N ASP A 57 9.21 -9.63 2.44
CA ASP A 57 9.95 -10.88 2.33
C ASP A 57 10.56 -11.12 0.94
N LEU A 58 10.24 -10.28 -0.06
CA LEU A 58 10.81 -10.34 -1.42
C LEU A 58 11.64 -9.10 -1.79
N GLU A 59 11.80 -8.15 -0.87
CA GLU A 59 12.42 -6.82 -1.11
C GLU A 59 11.83 -6.04 -2.31
N ASP A 60 10.64 -6.42 -2.77
CA ASP A 60 10.02 -5.87 -3.97
C ASP A 60 8.92 -4.85 -3.65
N ARG A 61 8.81 -3.84 -4.53
CA ARG A 61 7.99 -2.65 -4.34
C ARG A 61 7.04 -2.45 -5.51
N MET A 62 5.75 -2.61 -5.27
CA MET A 62 4.73 -2.30 -6.27
C MET A 62 4.13 -0.91 -6.01
N LYS A 63 4.28 -0.01 -6.98
CA LYS A 63 3.61 1.29 -6.93
C LYS A 63 2.10 1.11 -7.14
N LEU A 64 1.30 1.65 -6.23
CA LEU A 64 -0.15 1.62 -6.33
C LEU A 64 -0.63 2.75 -7.26
N SER A 65 -0.46 2.57 -8.57
CA SER A 65 -0.97 3.51 -9.59
C SER A 65 -1.89 2.79 -10.55
N SER A 66 -3.18 3.12 -10.52
CA SER A 66 -4.17 2.49 -11.41
C SER A 66 -4.44 3.32 -12.69
N LYS A 67 -4.20 4.64 -12.69
CA LYS A 67 -4.40 5.53 -13.86
C LYS A 67 -3.61 6.84 -13.74
N LYS A 68 -2.61 7.07 -14.59
CA LYS A 68 -2.01 8.35 -15.07
C LYS A 68 -1.74 9.53 -14.09
N VAL A 69 -2.04 9.42 -12.79
CA VAL A 69 -1.71 10.39 -11.75
C VAL A 69 -1.28 9.59 -10.53
N ASP A 70 0.02 9.60 -10.28
CA ASP A 70 0.69 8.84 -9.20
C ASP A 70 0.49 9.45 -7.80
N THR A 71 -0.25 10.56 -7.72
CA THR A 71 -0.29 11.45 -6.57
C THR A 71 -1.71 11.92 -6.31
N GLN A 72 -2.23 11.63 -5.13
CA GLN A 72 -3.51 12.16 -4.65
C GLN A 72 -3.27 13.42 -3.84
N TYR A 73 -3.97 14.51 -4.16
CA TYR A 73 -3.92 15.72 -3.34
C TYR A 73 -4.93 15.64 -2.20
N ILE A 74 -4.42 15.65 -0.97
CA ILE A 74 -5.24 15.57 0.24
C ILE A 74 -5.11 16.85 1.05
N SER A 75 -6.25 17.35 1.53
CA SER A 75 -6.29 18.50 2.43
C SER A 75 -5.82 18.09 3.83
N GLY A 76 -5.16 19.03 4.52
CA GLY A 76 -4.70 18.81 5.87
C GLY A 76 -3.68 19.86 6.28
N THR A 77 -3.38 19.86 7.57
CA THR A 77 -2.31 20.64 8.19
C THR A 77 -1.16 19.71 8.55
N ARG A 78 -0.03 20.27 9.00
CA ARG A 78 1.11 19.47 9.48
C ARG A 78 0.74 18.55 10.64
N GLU A 79 -0.25 18.93 11.44
CA GLU A 79 -0.73 18.20 12.61
C GLU A 79 -1.72 17.10 12.24
N SER A 80 -2.49 17.28 11.16
CA SER A 80 -3.57 16.35 10.76
C SER A 80 -3.19 15.41 9.62
N ILE A 81 -2.13 15.70 8.85
CA ILE A 81 -1.77 14.94 7.67
C ILE A 81 -1.53 13.45 7.95
N THR A 82 -0.84 13.13 9.05
CA THR A 82 -0.58 11.75 9.47
C THR A 82 -1.87 10.97 9.74
N GLU A 83 -2.81 11.59 10.48
CA GLU A 83 -4.11 10.97 10.78
C GLU A 83 -4.94 10.77 9.50
N ASN A 84 -4.89 11.73 8.57
CA ASN A 84 -5.57 11.62 7.28
C ASN A 84 -5.00 10.47 6.44
N ILE A 85 -3.67 10.31 6.40
CA ILE A 85 -3.01 9.18 5.73
C ILE A 85 -3.43 7.85 6.37
N CYS A 86 -3.41 7.75 7.71
CA CYS A 86 -3.89 6.57 8.42
C CYS A 86 -5.34 6.22 8.06
N ARG A 87 -6.23 7.22 7.93
CA ARG A 87 -7.64 7.03 7.51
C ARG A 87 -7.76 6.47 6.11
N ILE A 88 -6.99 7.01 5.17
CA ILE A 88 -6.97 6.54 3.78
C ILE A 88 -6.51 5.08 3.74
N VAL A 89 -5.38 4.77 4.36
CA VAL A 89 -4.84 3.40 4.39
C VAL A 89 -5.82 2.43 5.05
N HIS A 90 -6.38 2.81 6.20
CA HIS A 90 -7.37 1.99 6.90
C HIS A 90 -8.58 1.73 6.01
N HIS A 91 -9.10 2.76 5.32
CA HIS A 91 -10.21 2.60 4.38
C HIS A 91 -9.85 1.62 3.26
N CYS A 92 -8.68 1.77 2.63
CA CYS A 92 -8.19 0.88 1.59
C CYS A 92 -8.06 -0.58 2.06
N ALA A 93 -7.70 -0.79 3.32
CA ALA A 93 -7.50 -2.11 3.92
C ALA A 93 -8.78 -2.78 4.45
N THR A 94 -9.86 -2.02 4.68
CA THR A 94 -11.04 -2.52 5.41
C THR A 94 -12.36 -2.36 4.67
N VAL A 95 -12.51 -1.34 3.81
CA VAL A 95 -13.78 -1.05 3.16
C VAL A 95 -13.87 -1.78 1.84
N THR A 96 -14.90 -2.61 1.73
CA THR A 96 -15.23 -3.38 0.54
C THR A 96 -16.02 -2.54 -0.46
N ASN A 97 -15.65 -2.60 -1.74
CA ASN A 97 -16.43 -2.02 -2.83
C ASN A 97 -17.68 -2.87 -3.10
N LYS A 98 -18.85 -2.23 -3.10
CA LYS A 98 -20.15 -2.89 -3.29
C LYS A 98 -20.32 -3.58 -4.66
N GLY A 99 -19.56 -3.16 -5.67
CA GLY A 99 -19.68 -3.69 -7.02
C GLY A 99 -18.97 -5.03 -7.25
N ASN A 100 -17.85 -5.28 -6.56
CA ASN A 100 -17.03 -6.47 -6.78
C ASN A 100 -16.69 -7.24 -5.50
N GLY A 101 -17.11 -6.77 -4.32
CA GLY A 101 -16.82 -7.43 -3.05
C GLY A 101 -15.35 -7.35 -2.62
N LYS A 102 -14.51 -6.56 -3.31
CA LYS A 102 -13.08 -6.43 -3.01
C LYS A 102 -12.76 -5.12 -2.29
N LYS A 103 -11.79 -5.16 -1.40
CA LYS A 103 -11.14 -4.00 -0.81
C LYS A 103 -10.20 -3.37 -1.83
N TYR A 104 -9.69 -2.18 -1.54
CA TYR A 104 -8.81 -1.48 -2.48
C TYR A 104 -7.49 -2.23 -2.70
N PHE A 105 -6.86 -2.73 -1.62
CA PHE A 105 -5.58 -3.43 -1.73
C PHE A 105 -5.71 -4.83 -2.36
N ASP A 106 -6.86 -5.50 -2.23
CA ASP A 106 -7.09 -6.83 -2.83
C ASP A 106 -6.73 -6.86 -4.32
N TYR A 107 -7.15 -5.86 -5.10
CA TYR A 107 -6.85 -5.78 -6.53
C TYR A 107 -5.35 -5.80 -6.82
N PHE A 108 -4.57 -5.10 -6.00
CA PHE A 108 -3.14 -4.98 -6.17
C PHE A 108 -2.42 -6.23 -5.67
N VAL A 109 -2.79 -6.74 -4.50
CA VAL A 109 -2.24 -7.99 -3.95
C VAL A 109 -2.46 -9.15 -4.93
N GLU A 110 -3.69 -9.34 -5.41
CA GLU A 110 -4.00 -10.41 -6.37
C GLU A 110 -3.18 -10.29 -7.66
N ARG A 111 -3.03 -9.06 -8.17
CA ARG A 111 -2.22 -8.82 -9.37
C ARG A 111 -0.74 -9.15 -9.11
N TYR A 112 -0.22 -8.71 -7.97
CA TYR A 112 1.17 -8.94 -7.60
C TYR A 112 1.47 -10.44 -7.44
N GLU A 113 0.64 -11.17 -6.69
CA GLU A 113 0.76 -12.61 -6.51
C GLU A 113 0.63 -13.36 -7.85
N TYR A 114 -0.23 -12.90 -8.76
CA TYR A 114 -0.33 -13.46 -10.10
C TYR A 114 0.94 -13.23 -10.93
N GLU A 115 1.51 -12.04 -10.89
CA GLU A 115 2.76 -11.69 -11.58
C GLU A 115 3.93 -12.55 -11.05
N LEU A 116 4.01 -12.73 -9.72
CA LEU A 116 4.99 -13.62 -9.08
C LEU A 116 4.83 -15.08 -9.54
N ALA A 117 3.59 -15.60 -9.53
CA ALA A 117 3.32 -16.97 -9.98
C ALA A 117 3.68 -17.18 -11.46
N CYS A 118 3.45 -16.18 -12.31
CA CYS A 118 3.88 -16.22 -13.71
C CYS A 118 5.41 -16.26 -13.83
N PHE A 119 6.12 -15.46 -13.03
CA PHE A 119 7.58 -15.46 -13.01
C PHE A 119 8.14 -16.80 -12.54
N GLU A 120 7.66 -17.34 -11.42
CA GLU A 120 8.10 -18.63 -10.89
C GLU A 120 7.90 -19.76 -11.91
N ARG A 121 6.73 -19.80 -12.55
CA ARG A 121 6.43 -20.81 -13.57
C ARG A 121 7.30 -20.64 -14.81
N GLY A 122 7.53 -19.41 -15.25
CA GLY A 122 8.42 -19.12 -16.37
C GLY A 122 9.87 -19.51 -16.08
N ASN A 123 10.35 -19.21 -14.87
CA ASN A 123 11.68 -19.57 -14.43
C ASN A 123 11.88 -21.10 -14.37
N GLU A 124 10.89 -21.84 -13.89
CA GLU A 124 10.93 -23.31 -13.89
C GLU A 124 11.12 -23.88 -15.31
N LEU A 125 10.36 -23.36 -16.29
CA LEU A 125 10.48 -23.78 -17.69
C LEU A 125 11.84 -23.42 -18.27
N PHE A 126 12.32 -22.20 -18.01
CA PHE A 126 13.63 -21.74 -18.47
C PHE A 126 14.78 -22.60 -17.92
N GLU A 127 14.73 -22.97 -16.63
CA GLU A 127 15.74 -23.83 -16.02
C GLU A 127 15.69 -25.27 -16.56
N GLN A 128 14.50 -25.81 -16.87
CA GLN A 128 14.37 -27.10 -17.54
C GLN A 128 15.03 -27.10 -18.93
N GLU A 129 14.81 -26.04 -19.72
CA GLU A 129 15.45 -25.86 -21.03
C GLU A 129 16.98 -25.75 -20.89
N ARG A 130 17.46 -24.97 -19.91
CA ARG A 130 18.89 -24.78 -19.65
C ARG A 130 19.61 -26.07 -19.23
N LEU A 131 18.94 -26.94 -18.47
CA LEU A 131 19.51 -28.22 -18.02
C LEU A 131 19.41 -29.34 -19.07
N ALA A 132 18.52 -29.20 -20.05
CA ALA A 132 18.35 -30.15 -21.13
C ALA A 132 19.30 -29.92 -22.33
N GLY A 133 19.90 -28.72 -22.44
CA GLY A 133 20.92 -28.36 -23.43
C GLY A 133 22.34 -28.51 -22.90
#